data_AF-A0A966WB70-F1
#
_entry.id   AF-A0A966WB70-F1
#
_cell.length_a   1.000
_cell.length_b   1.000
_cell.length_c   1.000
_cell.angle_alpha   90.00
_cell.angle_beta   90.00
_cell.angle_gamma   90.00
#
_symmetry.space_group_name_H-M   'P 1'
#
loop_
_entity.id
_entity.type
_entity.pdbx_description
1 polymer ?
#
loop_
_entity_poly.entity_id
_entity_poly.type
_entity_poly.pdbx_seq_one_letter_code
_entity_poly.pdbx_strand_id
1 'polypeptide(L)' 'MPAKRAHRSLSTVSQARRLSDGPAYRYLPRSVSYLPNRDRLCQMLADAGFDEVTHRQLSGGLTQLITATRR' A
#
# COMPACT_ATOMS: atom_id res chain seq x y z
N MET A 1 14.46 -6.20 -36.15
CA MET A 1 13.55 -5.09 -35.77
C MET A 1 12.14 -5.40 -36.29
N PRO A 2 11.06 -5.37 -35.50
CA PRO A 2 10.91 -5.42 -34.05
C PRO A 2 10.12 -6.66 -33.53
N ALA A 3 10.24 -6.86 -32.22
CA ALA A 3 9.73 -7.99 -31.44
C ALA A 3 8.22 -7.90 -31.15
N LYS A 4 7.52 -9.06 -31.19
CA LYS A 4 6.14 -9.20 -30.71
C LYS A 4 6.11 -9.06 -29.19
N ARG A 5 5.73 -7.88 -28.70
CA ARG A 5 5.49 -7.60 -27.27
C ARG A 5 4.31 -8.42 -26.77
N ALA A 6 4.57 -9.22 -25.74
CA ALA A 6 3.57 -9.91 -24.95
C ALA A 6 2.60 -8.90 -24.30
N HIS A 7 1.32 -8.98 -24.66
CA HIS A 7 0.25 -8.43 -23.83
C HIS A 7 0.09 -9.34 -22.61
N ARG A 8 0.85 -9.04 -21.56
CA ARG A 8 0.67 -9.64 -20.24
C ARG A 8 -0.54 -8.97 -19.60
N SER A 9 -1.69 -9.63 -19.74
CA SER A 9 -2.97 -9.23 -19.17
C SER A 9 -2.85 -9.11 -17.65
N LEU A 10 -3.00 -7.89 -17.13
CA LEU A 10 -3.03 -7.58 -15.70
C LEU A 10 -4.42 -7.97 -15.15
N SER A 11 -4.67 -9.27 -14.97
CA SER A 11 -5.93 -9.77 -14.39
C SER A 11 -5.78 -10.32 -12.96
N THR A 12 -4.60 -10.25 -12.35
CA THR A 12 -4.32 -10.95 -11.09
C THR A 12 -4.90 -10.29 -9.82
N VAL A 13 -5.22 -9.00 -9.83
CA VAL A 13 -5.68 -8.30 -8.60
C VAL A 13 -7.12 -8.69 -8.21
N SER A 14 -7.90 -9.33 -9.09
CA SER A 14 -9.29 -9.72 -8.83
C SER A 14 -9.46 -11.00 -7.99
N GLN A 15 -8.38 -11.76 -7.72
CA GLN A 15 -8.46 -13.08 -7.08
C GLN A 15 -8.50 -13.02 -5.54
N ALA A 16 -7.94 -11.98 -4.91
CA ALA A 16 -7.86 -11.89 -3.45
C ALA A 16 -9.24 -11.85 -2.78
N ARG A 17 -10.25 -11.29 -3.47
CA ARG A 17 -11.63 -11.17 -2.96
C ARG A 17 -12.34 -12.51 -2.77
N ARG A 18 -11.93 -13.58 -3.45
CA ARG A 18 -12.61 -14.89 -3.41
C ARG A 18 -12.17 -15.82 -2.26
N LEU A 19 -11.14 -15.44 -1.50
CA LEU A 19 -10.61 -16.24 -0.38
C LEU A 19 -10.96 -15.64 0.99
N SER A 20 -11.69 -14.53 1.04
CA SER A 20 -11.91 -13.71 2.25
C SER A 20 -13.36 -13.73 2.74
N ASP A 21 -14.17 -14.70 2.31
CA ASP A 21 -15.62 -14.74 2.57
C ASP A 21 -16.00 -15.37 3.94
N GLY A 22 -15.13 -15.24 4.95
CA GLY A 22 -15.46 -15.57 6.34
C GLY A 22 -15.98 -14.33 7.09
N PRO A 23 -16.98 -14.44 7.99
CA PRO A 23 -17.48 -13.30 8.78
C PRO A 23 -16.37 -12.58 9.56
N ALA A 24 -15.28 -13.27 9.93
CA ALA A 24 -14.11 -12.70 10.58
C ALA A 24 -13.30 -11.72 9.70
N TYR A 25 -13.34 -11.85 8.37
CA TYR A 25 -12.55 -11.03 7.44
C TYR A 25 -13.28 -9.79 6.93
N ARG A 26 -14.56 -9.61 7.27
CA ARG A 26 -15.38 -8.47 6.80
C ARG A 26 -14.89 -7.12 7.34
N TYR A 27 -14.16 -7.11 8.46
CA TYR A 27 -13.62 -5.89 9.05
C TYR A 27 -12.24 -5.50 8.46
N LEU A 28 -11.49 -6.43 7.87
CA LEU A 28 -10.12 -6.15 7.42
C LEU A 28 -10.04 -5.08 6.33
N PRO A 29 -10.84 -5.12 5.24
CA PRO A 29 -10.81 -4.05 4.25
C PRO A 29 -11.23 -2.70 4.85
N ARG A 30 -12.14 -2.70 5.84
CA ARG A 30 -12.60 -1.49 6.51
C ARG A 30 -11.50 -0.90 7.40
N SER A 31 -10.75 -1.71 8.13
CA SER A 31 -9.71 -1.26 9.07
C SER A 31 -8.48 -0.63 8.42
N VAL A 32 -8.34 -0.70 7.09
CA VAL A 32 -7.22 -0.07 6.35
C VAL A 32 -7.68 0.98 5.35
N SER A 33 -8.99 1.10 5.12
CA SER A 33 -9.56 1.99 4.08
C SER A 33 -9.41 3.49 4.34
N TYR A 34 -9.13 3.89 5.59
CA TYR A 34 -9.04 5.31 5.96
C TYR A 34 -7.62 5.88 5.86
N LEU A 35 -6.62 5.06 5.50
CA LEU A 35 -5.24 5.53 5.45
C LEU A 35 -5.07 6.61 4.36
N PRO A 36 -4.48 7.76 4.69
CA PRO A 36 -4.18 8.80 3.71
C PRO A 36 -3.18 8.30 2.66
N ASN A 37 -3.08 9.01 1.54
CA ASN A 37 -2.04 8.74 0.55
C ASN A 37 -0.63 8.96 1.16
N ARG A 38 0.39 8.42 0.46
CA ARG A 38 1.79 8.45 0.88
C ARG A 38 2.25 9.83 1.30
N ASP A 39 2.03 10.84 0.47
CA ASP A 39 2.60 12.17 0.69
C ASP A 39 1.92 12.85 1.87
N ARG A 40 0.62 12.63 2.06
CA ARG A 40 -0.10 13.12 3.24
C ARG A 40 0.38 12.44 4.53
N LEU A 41 0.65 11.13 4.50
CA LEU A 41 1.22 10.41 5.64
C LEU A 41 2.61 10.95 6.01
N CYS A 42 3.48 11.20 5.03
CA CYS A 42 4.78 11.80 5.29
C CYS A 42 4.66 13.21 5.87
N GLN A 43 3.74 14.02 5.33
CA GLN A 43 3.48 15.36 5.85
C GLN A 43 2.99 15.32 7.31
N MET A 44 2.08 14.41 7.65
CA MET A 44 1.59 14.25 9.02
C MET A 44 2.72 13.92 10.02
N LEU A 45 3.74 13.17 9.59
CA LEU A 45 4.91 12.88 10.42
C LEU A 45 5.83 14.09 10.56
N ALA A 46 6.05 14.83 9.47
CA ALA A 46 6.80 16.08 9.52
C ALA A 46 6.12 17.11 10.43
N ASP A 47 4.80 17.27 10.30
CA ASP A 47 3.99 18.17 11.13
C ASP A 47 4.02 17.76 12.63
N ALA A 48 4.21 16.46 12.91
CA ALA A 48 4.40 15.93 14.26
C ALA A 48 5.84 16.10 14.81
N GLY A 49 6.74 16.71 14.02
CA GLY A 49 8.13 16.99 14.41
C GLY A 49 9.09 15.83 14.21
N PHE A 50 8.77 14.90 13.31
CA PHE A 50 9.72 13.89 12.85
C PHE A 50 10.46 14.36 11.59
N ASP A 51 11.75 14.08 11.54
CA ASP A 51 12.64 14.37 10.42
C ASP A 51 12.99 13.09 9.63
N GLU A 52 13.63 13.26 8.47
CA GLU A 52 14.16 12.18 7.63
C GLU A 52 13.11 11.10 7.25
N VAL A 53 11.85 11.54 7.07
CA VAL A 53 10.73 10.63 6.78
C VAL A 53 10.94 9.89 5.46
N THR A 54 11.07 8.57 5.55
CA THR A 54 11.21 7.67 4.40
C THR A 54 10.03 6.72 4.35
N HIS A 55 9.43 6.58 3.16
CA HIS A 55 8.30 5.69 2.92
C HIS A 55 8.62 4.69 1.80
N ARG A 56 8.54 3.39 2.11
CA ARG A 56 8.78 2.29 1.17
C ARG A 56 7.58 1.36 1.10
N GLN A 57 7.17 1.01 -0.12
CA GLN A 57 6.16 -0.03 -0.33
C GLN A 57 6.84 -1.40 -0.41
N LEU A 58 6.24 -2.38 0.26
CA LEU A 58 6.65 -3.77 0.26
C LEU A 58 5.54 -4.61 -0.38
N SER A 59 5.91 -5.76 -0.93
CA SER A 59 4.95 -6.75 -1.47
C SER A 59 3.94 -6.15 -2.46
N GLY A 60 4.40 -5.26 -3.34
CA GLY A 60 3.53 -4.62 -4.35
C GLY A 60 2.52 -3.61 -3.79
N GLY A 61 2.74 -3.09 -2.58
CA GLY A 61 1.86 -2.11 -1.94
C GLY A 61 0.90 -2.70 -0.91
N LEU A 62 0.97 -4.01 -0.65
CA LEU A 62 0.21 -4.65 0.44
C LEU A 62 0.65 -4.18 1.83
N THR A 63 1.89 -3.74 1.96
CA THR A 63 2.45 -3.22 3.21
C THR A 63 3.28 -1.96 2.92
N GLN A 64 3.19 -0.99 3.83
CA GLN A 64 3.95 0.24 3.79
C GLN A 64 4.86 0.28 5.02
N LEU A 65 6.16 0.49 4.80
CA LEU A 65 7.15 0.74 5.85
C LEU A 65 7.46 2.24 5.87
N ILE A 66 7.24 2.87 7.01
CA ILE A 66 7.58 4.28 7.23
C ILE A 66 8.61 4.35 8.36
N THR A 67 9.70 5.06 8.10
CA THR A 67 10.76 5.31 9.09
C THR A 67 11.00 6.81 9.18
N ALA A 68 11.15 7.33 10.40
CA ALA A 68 11.47 8.72 10.65
C ALA A 68 12.23 8.84 11.97
N THR A 69 13.01 9.91 12.14
CA THR A 69 13.79 10.19 13.34
C THR A 69 13.22 11.42 14.05
N ARG A 70 13.44 11.52 15.36
CA ARG A 70 13.11 12.72 16.15
C ARG A 70 14.32 13.04 17.01
N ARG A 71 14.80 14.29 16.94
CA ARG A 71 15.93 14.78 17.73
C ARG A 71 15.47 15.40 19.03
#